data_AF-A0A9X5YVY3-F1
#
_entry.id   AF-A0A9X5YVY3-F1
#
_cell.length_a   1.000
_cell.length_b   1.000
_cell.length_c   1.000
_cell.angle_alpha   90.00
_cell.angle_beta   90.00
_cell.angle_gamma   90.00
#
_symmetry.space_group_name_H-M   'P 1'
#
loop_
_entity.id
_entity.type
_entity.pdbx_description
1 polymer ?
#
loop_
_entity_poly.entity_id
_entity_poly.type
_entity_poly.pdbx_seq_one_letter_code
_entity_poly.pdbx_strand_id
1 'polypeptide(L)'
;MPDALFALAPSFLPGLFPPPVLRQLREAVRIDPALATMNLADPAVAPLLAEAEVLVTGWGCPRLDETVLARAPRLRAVLHAAGSVRSLVSDACWERGVEVSSAVAANALPVAEYTVAAILLTGKNAFGLRDSYREGSSAPHTSRARPATSSPGSARPSRGRPRGWPRASRSRIRCGATTSRG
;
A
#
# COMPACT_ATOMS: atom_id res chain seq x y z
N MET A 1 14.34 23.51 6.40
CA MET A 1 13.52 22.30 6.22
C MET A 1 12.85 22.34 4.85
N PRO A 2 12.82 21.20 4.13
CA PRO A 2 12.14 21.11 2.84
C PRO A 2 10.64 21.34 2.95
N ASP A 3 10.04 21.90 1.89
CA ASP A 3 8.60 21.96 1.69
C ASP A 3 8.05 20.59 1.31
N ALA A 4 6.98 20.18 2.00
CA ALA A 4 6.30 18.95 1.69
C ALA A 4 4.79 19.16 1.54
N LEU A 5 4.19 18.40 0.64
CA LEU A 5 2.74 18.40 0.39
C LEU A 5 2.18 16.99 0.54
N PHE A 6 1.03 16.89 1.21
CA PHE A 6 0.25 15.66 1.22
C PHE A 6 -0.54 15.51 -0.09
N ALA A 7 -0.26 14.44 -0.82
CA ALA A 7 -1.03 14.03 -2.00
C ALA A 7 -1.72 12.69 -1.72
N LEU A 8 -2.87 12.73 -1.05
CA LEU A 8 -3.67 11.58 -0.63
C LEU A 8 -5.08 12.01 -0.23
N ALA A 9 -6.02 11.07 -0.11
CA ALA A 9 -7.38 11.38 0.34
C ALA A 9 -7.37 11.84 1.81
N PRO A 10 -7.87 13.06 2.13
CA PRO A 10 -7.79 13.60 3.49
C PRO A 10 -8.41 12.72 4.58
N SER A 11 -9.39 11.87 4.21
CA SER A 11 -10.00 10.89 5.11
C SER A 11 -9.01 9.85 5.68
N PHE A 12 -7.89 9.58 5.00
CA PHE A 12 -6.87 8.65 5.49
C PHE A 12 -5.82 9.31 6.39
N LEU A 13 -5.73 10.65 6.40
CA LEU A 13 -4.69 11.35 7.17
C LEU A 13 -4.69 10.98 8.66
N PRO A 14 -5.83 10.98 9.39
CA PRO A 14 -5.80 10.70 10.83
C PRO A 14 -5.31 9.29 11.16
N GLY A 15 -5.57 8.32 10.26
CA GLY A 15 -5.13 6.93 10.43
C GLY A 15 -3.66 6.70 10.08
N LEU A 16 -3.16 7.39 9.03
CA LEU A 16 -1.76 7.27 8.58
C LEU A 16 -0.80 8.14 9.41
N PHE A 17 -1.25 9.32 9.81
CA PHE A 17 -0.47 10.33 10.52
C PHE A 17 -1.23 10.81 11.76
N PRO A 18 -1.40 9.93 12.78
CA PRO A 18 -1.97 10.35 14.05
C PRO A 18 -1.11 11.46 14.69
N PRO A 19 -1.64 12.26 15.63
CA PRO A 19 -0.96 13.46 16.14
C PRO A 19 0.51 13.28 16.55
N PRO A 20 0.93 12.19 17.23
CA PRO A 20 2.34 11.97 17.55
C PRO A 20 3.23 11.80 16.31
N VAL A 21 2.76 11.05 15.32
CA VAL A 21 3.49 10.80 14.06
C VAL A 21 3.56 12.08 13.24
N LEU A 22 2.47 12.85 13.17
CA LEU A 22 2.46 14.13 12.47
C LEU A 22 3.42 15.15 13.13
N ARG A 23 3.49 15.19 14.46
CA ARG A 23 4.48 16.02 15.17
C ARG A 23 5.90 15.63 14.77
N GLN A 24 6.23 14.34 14.82
CA GLN A 24 7.54 13.84 14.43
C GLN A 24 7.87 14.15 12.96
N LEU A 25 6.91 13.99 12.04
CA LEU A 25 7.09 14.34 10.63
C LEU A 25 7.43 15.83 10.46
N ARG A 26 6.75 16.70 11.23
CA ARG A 26 6.96 18.14 11.22
C ARG A 26 8.31 18.58 11.80
N GLU A 27 9.07 17.70 12.45
CA GLU A 27 10.46 17.98 12.82
C GLU A 27 11.41 17.91 11.61
N ALA A 28 11.03 17.17 10.56
CA ALA A 28 11.85 16.96 9.37
C ALA A 28 11.42 17.81 8.16
N VAL A 29 10.12 18.08 8.01
CA VAL A 29 9.56 18.78 6.83
C VAL A 29 8.53 19.84 7.21
N ARG A 30 8.38 20.88 6.39
CA ARG A 30 7.26 21.83 6.51
C ARG A 30 6.07 21.25 5.77
N ILE A 31 5.04 20.84 6.52
CA ILE A 31 3.85 20.20 5.96
C ILE A 31 2.58 20.56 6.73
N ASP A 32 1.52 20.88 5.99
CA ASP A 32 0.20 21.20 6.52
C ASP A 32 -0.84 20.17 6.07
N PRO A 33 -1.42 19.38 7.01
CA PRO A 33 -2.52 18.46 6.73
C PRO A 33 -3.76 19.14 6.14
N ALA A 34 -3.99 20.43 6.42
CA ALA A 34 -5.13 21.15 5.89
C ALA A 34 -5.04 21.37 4.37
N LEU A 35 -3.84 21.26 3.80
CA LEU A 35 -3.56 21.42 2.36
C LEU A 35 -3.50 20.08 1.61
N ALA A 36 -3.87 18.97 2.25
CA ALA A 36 -3.86 17.67 1.61
C ALA A 36 -4.86 17.59 0.45
N THR A 37 -4.42 16.99 -0.65
CA THR A 37 -5.20 16.96 -1.88
C THR A 37 -5.08 15.63 -2.62
N MET A 38 -6.14 15.29 -3.38
CA MET A 38 -6.11 14.22 -4.38
C MET A 38 -6.03 14.77 -5.81
N ASN A 39 -6.15 16.08 -5.98
CA ASN A 39 -6.14 16.72 -7.28
C ASN A 39 -4.88 17.59 -7.42
N LEU A 40 -3.81 16.98 -7.91
CA LEU A 40 -2.59 17.72 -8.22
C LEU A 40 -2.79 18.69 -9.39
N ALA A 41 -3.81 18.50 -10.25
CA ALA A 41 -4.14 19.38 -11.36
C ALA A 41 -4.87 20.67 -10.94
N ASP A 42 -5.30 20.78 -9.69
CA ASP A 42 -6.01 21.96 -9.18
C ASP A 42 -5.13 23.22 -9.27
N PRO A 43 -5.61 24.32 -9.90
CA PRO A 43 -4.91 25.59 -9.92
C PRO A 43 -4.58 26.14 -8.53
N ALA A 44 -5.42 25.89 -7.52
CA ALA A 44 -5.17 26.33 -6.14
C ALA A 44 -3.98 25.58 -5.50
N VAL A 45 -3.70 24.36 -5.96
CA VAL A 45 -2.57 23.53 -5.50
C VAL A 45 -1.28 23.86 -6.26
N ALA A 46 -1.37 24.44 -7.45
CA ALA A 46 -0.22 24.65 -8.33
C ALA A 46 0.97 25.38 -7.66
N PRO A 47 0.78 26.46 -6.87
CA PRO A 47 1.89 27.11 -6.16
C PRO A 47 2.54 26.19 -5.11
N LEU A 48 1.73 25.42 -4.39
CA LEU A 48 2.22 24.47 -3.36
C LEU A 48 3.01 23.35 -4.00
N LEU A 49 2.51 22.80 -5.11
CA LEU A 49 3.18 21.75 -5.86
C LEU A 49 4.48 22.25 -6.50
N ALA A 50 4.51 23.50 -6.94
CA ALA A 50 5.71 24.10 -7.53
C ALA A 50 6.87 24.19 -6.54
N GLU A 51 6.56 24.51 -5.28
CA GLU A 51 7.53 24.63 -4.19
C GLU A 51 7.86 23.30 -3.50
N ALA A 52 7.00 22.29 -3.63
CA ALA A 52 7.17 21.01 -2.96
C ALA A 52 8.48 20.30 -3.37
N GLU A 53 9.34 20.07 -2.38
CA GLU A 53 10.53 19.23 -2.52
C GLU A 53 10.21 17.75 -2.23
N VAL A 54 9.18 17.51 -1.40
CA VAL A 54 8.75 16.18 -0.97
C VAL A 54 7.24 16.02 -1.16
N LEU A 55 6.81 14.92 -1.78
CA LEU A 55 5.42 14.49 -1.74
C LEU A 55 5.24 13.35 -0.75
N VAL A 56 4.35 13.55 0.21
CA VAL A 56 3.88 12.46 1.08
C VAL A 56 2.58 11.93 0.49
N THR A 57 2.61 10.72 -0.05
CA THR A 57 1.52 10.15 -0.84
C THR A 57 0.84 8.98 -0.13
N GLY A 58 -0.37 8.64 -0.54
CA GLY A 58 -1.15 7.54 0.02
C GLY A 58 -2.29 7.14 -0.92
N TRP A 59 -3.33 6.48 -0.38
CA TRP A 59 -4.52 6.16 -1.17
C TRP A 59 -5.20 7.44 -1.69
N GLY A 60 -5.66 7.40 -2.94
CA GLY A 60 -6.26 8.55 -3.63
C GLY A 60 -5.27 9.49 -4.30
N CYS A 61 -3.95 9.28 -4.15
CA CYS A 61 -2.96 10.03 -4.93
C CYS A 61 -3.10 9.72 -6.43
N PRO A 62 -3.16 10.75 -7.30
CA PRO A 62 -3.11 10.53 -8.74
C PRO A 62 -1.72 10.04 -9.15
N ARG A 63 -1.62 9.46 -10.34
CA ARG A 63 -0.34 9.03 -10.90
C ARG A 63 0.60 10.22 -11.07
N LEU A 64 1.85 10.06 -10.67
CA LEU A 64 2.94 11.01 -10.86
C LEU A 64 3.55 10.77 -12.24
N ASP A 65 2.97 11.42 -13.23
CA ASP A 65 3.41 11.39 -14.63
C ASP A 65 4.20 12.65 -15.00
N GLU A 66 4.61 12.74 -16.26
CA GLU A 66 5.39 13.83 -16.82
C GLU A 66 4.70 15.19 -16.64
N THR A 67 3.37 15.21 -16.73
CA THR A 67 2.55 16.44 -16.61
C THR A 67 2.53 16.93 -15.17
N VAL A 68 2.37 16.02 -14.20
CA VAL A 68 2.48 16.34 -12.78
C VAL A 68 3.90 16.80 -12.44
N LEU A 69 4.91 16.10 -12.93
CA LEU A 69 6.31 16.41 -12.66
C LEU A 69 6.72 17.78 -13.23
N ALA A 70 6.25 18.15 -14.42
CA ALA A 70 6.50 19.47 -15.00
C ALA A 70 6.01 20.61 -14.10
N ARG A 71 4.94 20.38 -13.32
CA ARG A 71 4.37 21.33 -12.36
C ARG A 71 5.00 21.26 -10.97
N ALA A 72 5.90 20.32 -10.74
CA ALA A 72 6.64 20.14 -9.49
C ALA A 72 8.15 20.27 -9.71
N PRO A 73 8.69 21.42 -10.19
CA PRO A 73 10.09 21.64 -10.57
C PRO A 73 11.11 21.32 -9.46
N ARG A 74 10.72 21.39 -8.19
CA ARG A 74 11.60 21.16 -7.03
C ARG A 74 11.52 19.76 -6.43
N LEU A 75 10.62 18.92 -6.94
CA LEU A 75 10.38 17.60 -6.37
C LEU A 75 11.62 16.71 -6.46
N ARG A 76 12.07 16.21 -5.30
CA ARG A 76 13.20 15.30 -5.18
C ARG A 76 12.89 14.00 -4.47
N ALA A 77 11.79 13.92 -3.71
CA ALA A 77 11.40 12.70 -3.01
C ALA A 77 9.88 12.46 -2.96
N VAL A 78 9.50 11.19 -3.03
CA VAL A 78 8.13 10.69 -2.83
C VAL A 78 8.14 9.67 -1.71
N LEU A 79 7.39 9.95 -0.64
CA LEU A 79 7.22 9.09 0.52
C LEU A 79 5.80 8.50 0.48
N HIS A 80 5.67 7.26 0.01
CA HIS A 80 4.37 6.61 -0.15
C HIS A 80 3.96 5.83 1.11
N ALA A 81 3.01 6.38 1.87
CA ALA A 81 2.45 5.79 3.07
C ALA A 81 1.42 4.66 2.78
N ALA A 82 1.67 3.87 1.74
CA ALA A 82 0.90 2.66 1.42
C ALA A 82 1.79 1.61 0.74
N GLY A 83 1.18 0.64 0.06
CA GLY A 83 1.87 -0.53 -0.48
C GLY A 83 2.75 -0.26 -1.71
N SER A 84 2.41 -0.92 -2.82
CA SER A 84 3.19 -0.83 -4.07
C SER A 84 3.07 0.55 -4.71
N VAL A 85 4.18 1.09 -5.22
CA VAL A 85 4.23 2.35 -5.98
C VAL A 85 4.05 2.17 -7.49
N ARG A 86 3.86 0.93 -7.97
CA ARG A 86 3.85 0.61 -9.40
C ARG A 86 2.78 1.38 -10.19
N SER A 87 1.61 1.60 -9.60
CA SER A 87 0.54 2.39 -10.22
C SER A 87 0.69 3.89 -10.00
N LEU A 88 1.50 4.29 -9.02
CA LEU A 88 1.68 5.68 -8.62
C LEU A 88 2.75 6.39 -9.45
N VAL A 89 3.89 5.73 -9.69
CA VAL A 89 5.11 6.38 -10.20
C VAL A 89 5.32 6.03 -11.68
N SER A 90 5.57 7.02 -12.54
CA SER A 90 5.98 6.81 -13.94
C SER A 90 7.50 6.73 -14.09
N ASP A 91 7.97 6.31 -15.27
CA ASP A 91 9.40 6.27 -15.58
C ASP A 91 10.06 7.66 -15.50
N ALA A 92 9.31 8.73 -15.79
CA ALA A 92 9.80 10.09 -15.68
C ALA A 92 10.23 10.49 -14.26
N CYS A 93 9.65 9.89 -13.21
CA CYS A 93 10.17 10.09 -11.85
C CYS A 93 11.60 9.58 -11.71
N TRP A 94 11.89 8.40 -12.29
CA TRP A 94 13.22 7.79 -12.22
C TRP A 94 14.23 8.53 -13.10
N GLU A 95 13.82 8.93 -14.30
CA GLU A 95 14.65 9.71 -15.23
C GLU A 95 15.07 11.05 -14.62
N ARG A 96 14.16 11.68 -13.87
CA ARG A 96 14.42 12.92 -13.14
C ARG A 96 15.22 12.74 -11.85
N GLY A 97 15.46 11.49 -11.43
CA GLY A 97 16.20 11.20 -10.20
C GLY A 97 15.39 11.42 -8.92
N VAL A 98 14.05 11.39 -8.99
CA VAL A 98 13.19 11.46 -7.81
C VAL A 98 13.39 10.19 -6.97
N GLU A 99 13.71 10.37 -5.69
CA GLU A 99 13.81 9.27 -4.74
C GLU A 99 12.43 8.80 -4.30
N VAL A 100 12.23 7.49 -4.20
CA VAL A 100 10.92 6.94 -3.82
C VAL A 100 11.08 5.94 -2.68
N SER A 101 10.25 6.08 -1.66
CA SER A 101 10.10 5.15 -0.54
C SER A 101 8.65 4.71 -0.42
N SER A 102 8.41 3.50 0.09
CA SER A 102 7.06 3.04 0.40
C SER A 102 6.97 2.24 1.69
N ALA A 103 5.75 2.13 2.22
CA ALA A 103 5.42 1.37 3.42
C ALA A 103 5.16 -0.13 3.15
N VAL A 104 5.61 -0.67 2.00
CA VAL A 104 5.37 -2.07 1.62
C VAL A 104 5.89 -3.05 2.68
N ALA A 105 7.06 -2.79 3.26
CA ALA A 105 7.64 -3.64 4.29
C ALA A 105 6.83 -3.57 5.60
N ALA A 106 6.39 -2.38 6.01
CA ALA A 106 5.55 -2.20 7.19
C ALA A 106 4.19 -2.91 7.04
N ASN A 107 3.66 -2.95 5.82
CA ASN A 107 2.39 -3.63 5.53
C ASN A 107 2.53 -5.16 5.40
N ALA A 108 3.75 -5.72 5.32
CA ALA A 108 3.93 -7.14 5.02
C ALA A 108 3.37 -8.06 6.11
N LEU A 109 3.67 -7.77 7.38
CA LEU A 109 3.19 -8.57 8.52
C LEU A 109 1.66 -8.54 8.67
N PRO A 110 0.97 -7.38 8.76
CA PRO A 110 -0.47 -7.36 8.90
C PRO A 110 -1.20 -7.98 7.70
N VAL A 111 -0.64 -7.86 6.49
CA VAL A 111 -1.18 -8.55 5.31
C VAL A 111 -1.06 -10.06 5.44
N ALA A 112 0.07 -10.58 5.93
CA ALA A 112 0.26 -12.01 6.16
C ALA A 112 -0.72 -12.54 7.23
N GLU A 113 -0.85 -11.84 8.36
CA GLU A 113 -1.76 -12.20 9.44
C GLU A 113 -3.22 -12.21 8.98
N TYR A 114 -3.64 -11.15 8.28
CA TYR A 114 -4.98 -11.07 7.68
C TYR A 114 -5.24 -12.22 6.69
N THR A 115 -4.26 -12.55 5.86
CA THR A 115 -4.38 -13.62 4.87
C THR A 115 -4.61 -14.97 5.54
N VAL A 116 -3.83 -15.29 6.58
CA VAL A 116 -3.98 -16.54 7.34
C VAL A 116 -5.35 -16.57 8.03
N ALA A 117 -5.75 -15.48 8.69
CA ALA A 117 -7.05 -15.39 9.35
C ALA A 117 -8.20 -15.59 8.36
N ALA A 118 -8.15 -14.94 7.19
CA ALA A 118 -9.17 -15.08 6.15
C ALA A 118 -9.28 -16.50 5.63
N ILE A 119 -8.15 -17.20 5.41
CA ILE A 119 -8.12 -18.61 5.00
C ILE A 119 -8.79 -19.49 6.06
N LEU A 120 -8.42 -19.32 7.33
CA LEU A 120 -8.94 -20.13 8.43
C LEU A 120 -10.44 -19.91 8.68
N LEU A 121 -10.90 -18.64 8.69
CA LEU A 121 -12.30 -18.30 8.89
C LEU A 121 -13.18 -18.84 7.76
N THR A 122 -12.71 -18.74 6.52
CA THR A 122 -13.39 -19.31 5.35
C THR A 122 -13.44 -20.83 5.44
N GLY A 123 -12.31 -21.48 5.77
CA GLY A 123 -12.22 -22.93 5.92
C GLY A 123 -13.10 -23.50 7.04
N LYS A 124 -13.46 -22.68 8.04
CA LYS A 124 -14.37 -23.04 9.14
C LYS A 124 -15.83 -22.62 8.91
N ASN A 125 -16.17 -22.07 7.74
CA ASN A 125 -17.48 -21.47 7.46
C ASN A 125 -17.91 -20.50 8.58
N ALA A 126 -16.97 -19.72 9.13
CA ALA A 126 -17.23 -18.91 10.31
C ALA A 126 -18.35 -17.88 10.10
N PHE A 127 -18.41 -17.29 8.91
CA PHE A 127 -19.44 -16.31 8.56
C PHE A 127 -20.82 -16.95 8.36
N GLY A 128 -20.89 -18.12 7.71
CA GLY A 128 -22.16 -18.85 7.58
C GLY A 128 -22.70 -19.30 8.92
N LEU A 129 -21.85 -19.84 9.80
CA LEU A 129 -22.24 -20.20 11.17
C LEU A 129 -22.74 -18.98 11.96
N ARG A 130 -22.02 -17.84 11.88
CA ARG A 130 -22.46 -16.57 12.50
C ARG A 130 -23.88 -16.21 12.06
N ASP A 131 -24.17 -16.28 10.76
CA ASP A 131 -25.47 -15.88 10.23
C ASP A 131 -26.57 -16.85 10.67
N SER A 132 -26.33 -18.17 10.64
CA SER A 132 -27.27 -19.17 11.16
C SER A 132 -27.61 -18.96 12.65
N TYR A 133 -26.61 -18.63 13.48
CA TYR A 133 -26.86 -18.33 14.89
C TYR A 133 -27.69 -17.05 15.08
N ARG A 134 -27.48 -16.02 14.26
CA ARG A 134 -28.28 -14.77 14.32
C ARG A 134 -29.74 -15.01 13.91
N GLU A 135 -29.99 -15.96 13.03
CA GLU A 135 -31.31 -16.37 12.58
C GLU A 135 -32.02 -17.34 13.54
N GLY A 136 -31.41 -17.63 14.70
CA GLY A 136 -32.00 -18.52 15.72
C GLY A 136 -31.89 -20.01 15.40
N SER A 137 -31.16 -20.37 14.34
CA SER A 137 -30.84 -21.78 14.07
C SER A 137 -29.74 -22.24 15.02
N SER A 138 -30.04 -23.19 15.90
CA SER A 138 -29.00 -24.01 16.54
C SER A 138 -28.34 -24.84 15.44
N ALA A 139 -27.18 -24.41 14.93
CA ALA A 139 -26.47 -25.16 13.90
C ALA A 139 -26.30 -26.63 14.35
N PRO A 140 -26.60 -27.62 13.49
CA PRO A 140 -26.57 -29.02 13.90
C PRO A 140 -25.15 -29.39 14.28
N HIS A 141 -24.98 -29.90 15.51
CA HIS A 141 -23.77 -30.60 15.91
C HIS A 141 -23.58 -31.79 14.95
N THR A 142 -22.76 -31.61 13.91
CA THR A 142 -22.38 -32.71 13.03
C THR A 142 -20.91 -33.00 13.24
N SER A 143 -20.66 -33.96 14.13
CA SER A 143 -19.58 -34.92 13.99
C SER A 143 -19.70 -35.60 12.63
N ARG A 144 -19.20 -34.95 11.58
CA ARG A 144 -19.10 -35.58 10.26
C ARG A 144 -17.67 -35.44 9.79
N ALA A 145 -16.88 -36.45 10.13
CA ALA A 145 -15.64 -36.74 9.43
C ALA A 145 -15.92 -36.62 7.93
N ARG A 146 -15.19 -35.75 7.24
CA ARG A 146 -15.23 -35.68 5.78
C ARG A 146 -14.90 -37.10 5.27
N PRO A 147 -15.70 -37.71 4.39
CA PRO A 147 -15.25 -38.91 3.71
C PRO A 147 -13.93 -38.55 3.02
N ALA A 148 -12.90 -39.37 3.23
CA ALA A 148 -11.66 -39.26 2.50
C ALA A 148 -12.02 -39.24 1.01
N THR A 149 -11.83 -38.09 0.36
CA THR A 149 -11.95 -38.00 -1.09
C THR A 149 -10.86 -38.91 -1.65
N SER A 150 -11.27 -40.05 -2.21
CA SER A 150 -10.41 -40.90 -3.02
C SER A 150 -9.78 -40.02 -4.10
N SER A 151 -8.44 -39.96 -4.11
CA SER A 151 -7.67 -39.21 -5.09
C SER A 151 -8.07 -39.66 -6.50
N PRO A 152 -8.49 -38.74 -7.40
CA PRO A 152 -8.47 -39.04 -8.82
C PRO A 152 -7.03 -39.25 -9.24
N GLY A 153 -6.80 -40.29 -10.05
CA GLY A 153 -5.49 -40.76 -10.49
C GLY A 153 -4.54 -39.64 -10.93
N SER A 154 -3.27 -39.85 -10.59
CA SER A 154 -2.14 -39.01 -11.00
C SER A 154 -1.95 -39.03 -12.52
N ALA A 155 -2.64 -38.15 -13.24
CA ALA A 155 -2.21 -37.74 -14.58
C ALA A 155 -1.15 -36.64 -14.41
N ARG A 156 0.12 -37.02 -14.63
CA ARG A 156 1.30 -36.16 -14.52
C ARG A 156 1.32 -35.20 -15.72
N PRO A 157 1.17 -33.87 -15.56
CA PRO A 157 1.34 -32.95 -16.68
C PRO A 157 2.83 -32.88 -17.04
N SER A 158 3.13 -32.93 -18.34
CA SER A 158 4.48 -32.74 -18.87
C SER A 158 5.03 -31.37 -18.43
N ARG A 159 6.23 -31.36 -17.86
CA ARG A 159 6.91 -30.14 -17.41
C ARG A 159 7.38 -29.33 -18.62
N GLY A 160 6.52 -28.47 -19.16
CA GLY A 160 6.94 -27.34 -19.96
C GLY A 160 7.65 -26.32 -19.07
N ARG A 161 8.95 -26.08 -19.30
CA ARG A 161 9.70 -25.02 -18.60
C ARG A 161 9.10 -23.65 -18.99
N PRO A 162 8.57 -22.85 -18.06
CA PRO A 162 8.27 -21.46 -18.37
C PRO A 162 9.59 -20.72 -18.63
N ARG A 163 9.64 -20.01 -19.76
CA ARG A 163 10.76 -19.11 -20.12
C ARG A 163 10.88 -18.01 -19.07
N GLY A 164 12.12 -17.56 -18.89
CA GLY A 164 12.61 -16.82 -17.74
C GLY A 164 11.75 -15.64 -17.29
N TRP A 165 11.61 -15.51 -15.98
CA TRP A 165 11.18 -14.26 -15.37
C TRP A 165 12.21 -13.16 -15.69
N PRO A 166 11.79 -11.99 -16.17
CA PRO A 166 12.70 -10.86 -16.30
C PRO A 166 13.26 -10.54 -14.92
N ARG A 167 14.60 -10.43 -14.83
CA ARG A 167 15.29 -10.00 -13.62
C ARG A 167 14.72 -8.65 -13.20
N ALA A 168 14.24 -8.55 -11.97
CA ALA A 168 13.95 -7.27 -11.35
C ALA A 168 15.20 -6.39 -11.46
N SER A 169 15.08 -5.26 -12.18
CA SER A 169 16.09 -4.22 -12.16
C SER A 169 16.26 -3.75 -10.72
N ARG A 170 17.51 -3.51 -10.31
CA ARG A 170 17.85 -3.08 -8.94
C ARG A 170 17.02 -1.83 -8.61
N SER A 171 16.03 -1.96 -7.74
CA SER A 171 15.11 -0.88 -7.41
C SER A 171 15.84 0.19 -6.61
N ARG A 172 15.74 1.45 -7.05
CA ARG A 172 16.10 2.65 -6.26
C ARG A 172 15.09 2.92 -5.13
N ILE A 173 14.21 1.96 -4.84
CA ILE A 173 13.21 2.06 -3.78
C ILE A 173 13.88 1.64 -2.48
N ARG A 174 14.16 2.62 -1.61
CA ARG A 174 14.62 2.34 -0.25
C ARG A 174 13.42 1.90 0.57
N CYS A 175 13.40 0.64 1.00
CA CYS A 175 12.52 0.21 2.08
C CYS A 175 13.12 0.69 3.40
N GLY A 176 12.48 1.66 4.05
CA GLY A 176 12.85 2.08 5.40
C GLY A 176 12.51 1.00 6.42
N ALA A 177 13.46 0.13 6.73
CA ALA A 177 13.41 -0.73 7.90
C ALA A 177 14.39 -0.18 8.94
N THR A 178 13.92 0.66 9.85
CA THR A 178 14.65 0.98 11.07
C THR A 178 14.61 -0.24 11.98
N THR A 179 15.70 -1.01 12.01
CA THR A 179 15.94 -1.98 13.07
C THR A 179 16.33 -1.18 14.32
N SER A 180 15.39 -1.00 15.24
CA SER A 180 15.73 -0.61 16.61
C SER A 180 16.46 -1.80 17.25
N ARG A 181 17.79 -1.74 17.32
CA ARG A 181 18.55 -2.58 18.25
C ARG A 181 18.47 -1.90 19.61
N GLY A 182 17.72 -2.50 20.52
CA GLY A 182 17.93 -2.40 21.96
C GLY A 182 18.72 -3.62 22.43
#